data_AF-A0A832PFP8-F1
#
_entry.id   AF-A0A832PFP8-F1
#
_cell.length_a   1.000
_cell.length_b   1.000
_cell.length_c   1.000
_cell.angle_alpha   90.00
_cell.angle_beta   90.00
_cell.angle_gamma   90.00
#
_symmetry.space_group_name_H-M   'P 1'
#
loop_
_entity.id
_entity.type
_entity.pdbx_description
1 polymer ?
#
loop_
_entity_poly.entity_id
_entity_poly.type
_entity_poly.pdbx_seq_one_letter_code
_entity_poly.pdbx_strand_id
1 'polypeptide(L)'
;MATIAEAIMVIKKAENDANRLIQESKEKSSQMIEDARVKALEIIENAKREAEDEAEAMIYESKAKARDEAAEISSEAKRRTEILKSKAMDKIDDAAELIIKTII
;
A
#
# COMPACT_ATOMS: atom_id res chain seq x y z
N MET A 1 -35.83 -66.40 -8.98
CA MET A 1 -36.88 -65.38 -8.77
C MET A 1 -36.51 -64.62 -7.51
N ALA A 2 -35.95 -63.41 -7.63
CA ALA A 2 -35.75 -62.57 -6.46
C ALA A 2 -37.11 -62.35 -5.79
N THR A 3 -37.19 -62.57 -4.48
CA THR A 3 -38.46 -62.41 -3.76
C THR A 3 -38.75 -60.91 -3.60
N ILE A 4 -40.01 -60.51 -3.60
CA ILE A 4 -40.43 -59.11 -3.40
C ILE A 4 -39.80 -58.51 -2.12
N ALA A 5 -39.57 -59.35 -1.10
CA ALA A 5 -38.90 -58.97 0.14
C ALA A 5 -37.45 -58.52 -0.07
N GLU A 6 -36.68 -59.20 -0.92
CA GLU A 6 -35.30 -58.81 -1.25
C GLU A 6 -35.26 -57.48 -2.00
N ALA A 7 -36.19 -57.27 -2.94
CA ALA A 7 -36.31 -56.01 -3.67
C ALA A 7 -36.61 -54.84 -2.70
N ILE A 8 -37.52 -55.02 -1.74
CA ILE A 8 -37.84 -54.01 -0.73
C ILE A 8 -36.63 -53.69 0.17
N MET A 9 -35.86 -54.71 0.58
CA MET A 9 -34.65 -54.48 1.39
C MET A 9 -33.59 -53.69 0.63
N VAL A 10 -33.39 -53.98 -0.66
CA VAL A 10 -32.46 -53.24 -1.51
C VAL A 10 -32.91 -51.78 -1.67
N ILE A 11 -34.21 -51.54 -1.88
CA ILE A 11 -34.75 -50.17 -1.98
C ILE A 11 -34.51 -49.40 -0.67
N LYS A 12 -34.85 -49.98 0.48
CA LYS A 12 -34.62 -49.32 1.79
C LYS A 12 -33.15 -49.01 2.05
N LYS A 13 -32.26 -49.91 1.65
CA LYS A 13 -30.81 -49.68 1.76
C LYS A 13 -30.38 -48.52 0.86
N ALA A 14 -30.83 -48.50 -0.39
CA ALA A 14 -30.53 -47.42 -1.32
C ALA A 14 -31.07 -46.06 -0.84
N GLU A 15 -32.27 -46.03 -0.26
CA GLU A 15 -32.83 -44.81 0.36
C GLU A 15 -31.99 -44.33 1.55
N ASN A 16 -31.51 -45.24 2.39
CA ASN A 16 -30.65 -44.89 3.52
C ASN A 16 -29.29 -44.36 3.06
N ASP A 17 -28.68 -45.04 2.08
CA ASP A 17 -27.40 -44.63 1.49
C ASP A 17 -27.52 -43.26 0.80
N ALA A 18 -28.61 -43.01 0.07
CA ALA A 18 -28.88 -41.72 -0.56
C ALA A 18 -29.07 -40.61 0.48
N ASN A 19 -29.82 -40.86 1.55
CA ASN A 19 -30.01 -39.90 2.64
C ASN A 19 -28.68 -39.58 3.34
N ARG A 20 -27.84 -40.58 3.57
CA ARG A 20 -26.50 -40.37 4.14
C ARG A 20 -25.63 -39.52 3.21
N LEU A 21 -25.60 -39.84 1.93
CA LEU A 21 -24.86 -39.07 0.93
C LEU A 21 -25.30 -37.60 0.88
N ILE A 22 -26.61 -37.34 0.99
CA ILE A 22 -27.15 -35.98 1.03
C ILE A 22 -26.66 -35.23 2.27
N GLN A 23 -26.64 -35.86 3.44
CA GLN A 23 -26.15 -35.22 4.67
C GLN A 23 -24.64 -34.94 4.61
N GLU A 24 -23.85 -35.94 4.22
CA GLU A 24 -22.40 -35.78 4.05
C GLU A 24 -22.08 -34.67 3.04
N SER A 25 -22.84 -34.59 1.94
CA SER A 25 -22.68 -33.53 0.93
C SER A 25 -23.01 -32.13 1.49
N LYS A 26 -24.04 -32.02 2.33
CA LYS A 26 -24.41 -30.75 2.97
C LYS A 26 -23.36 -30.30 3.98
N GLU A 27 -22.86 -31.22 4.80
CA GLU A 27 -21.79 -30.93 5.77
C GLU A 27 -20.52 -30.48 5.04
N LYS A 28 -20.10 -31.23 4.02
CA LYS A 28 -18.92 -30.89 3.22
C LYS A 28 -19.06 -29.54 2.52
N SER A 29 -20.22 -29.25 1.94
CA SER A 29 -20.48 -27.95 1.31
C SER A 29 -20.40 -26.81 2.33
N SER A 30 -20.98 -27.00 3.52
CA SER A 30 -20.93 -26.01 4.59
C SER A 30 -19.50 -25.76 5.06
N GLN A 31 -18.71 -26.82 5.22
CA GLN A 31 -17.30 -26.72 5.57
C GLN A 31 -16.49 -25.98 4.48
N MET A 32 -16.71 -26.31 3.21
CA MET A 32 -16.04 -25.63 2.10
C MET A 32 -16.36 -24.12 2.06
N ILE A 33 -17.61 -23.73 2.35
CA ILE A 33 -18.00 -22.33 2.42
C ILE A 33 -17.28 -21.63 3.58
N GLU A 34 -17.19 -22.25 4.74
CA GLU A 34 -16.52 -21.66 5.90
C GLU A 34 -15.01 -21.53 5.67
N ASP A 35 -14.36 -22.57 5.15
CA ASP A 35 -12.94 -22.54 4.79
C ASP A 35 -12.65 -21.43 3.76
N ALA A 36 -13.54 -21.26 2.78
CA ALA A 36 -13.42 -20.19 1.78
C ALA A 36 -13.57 -18.80 2.41
N ARG A 37 -14.47 -18.62 3.39
CA ARG A 37 -14.63 -17.37 4.12
C ARG A 37 -13.41 -17.02 4.94
N VAL A 38 -12.86 -17.99 5.69
CA VAL A 38 -11.65 -17.79 6.49
C VAL A 38 -10.49 -17.37 5.59
N LYS A 39 -10.25 -18.10 4.49
CA LYS A 39 -9.21 -17.74 3.52
C LYS A 39 -9.42 -16.35 2.91
N ALA A 40 -10.65 -15.99 2.59
CA ALA A 40 -10.94 -14.67 2.05
C ALA A 40 -10.63 -13.56 3.07
N LEU A 41 -10.95 -13.78 4.35
CA LEU A 41 -10.62 -12.85 5.43
C LEU A 41 -9.11 -12.71 5.62
N GLU A 42 -8.37 -13.83 5.62
CA GLU A 42 -6.91 -13.82 5.69
C GLU A 42 -6.27 -13.05 4.54
N ILE A 43 -6.76 -13.25 3.30
CA ILE A 43 -6.29 -12.51 2.12
C ILE A 43 -6.54 -11.01 2.28
N ILE A 44 -7.74 -10.62 2.74
CA ILE A 44 -8.08 -9.21 2.95
C ILE A 44 -7.21 -8.59 4.05
N GLU A 45 -6.98 -9.30 5.15
CA GLU A 45 -6.17 -8.79 6.25
C GLU A 45 -4.70 -8.63 5.83
N ASN A 46 -4.14 -9.62 5.13
CA ASN A 46 -2.78 -9.54 4.61
C ASN A 46 -2.63 -8.39 3.61
N ALA A 47 -3.56 -8.25 2.67
CA ALA A 47 -3.54 -7.15 1.70
C ALA A 47 -3.62 -5.77 2.37
N LYS A 48 -4.37 -5.65 3.48
CA LYS A 48 -4.43 -4.40 4.26
C LYS A 48 -3.08 -4.11 4.92
N ARG A 49 -2.46 -5.10 5.56
CA ARG A 49 -1.14 -4.92 6.20
C ARG A 49 -0.07 -4.55 5.18
N GLU A 50 -0.03 -5.25 4.04
CA GLU A 50 0.90 -4.95 2.96
C GLU A 50 0.70 -3.51 2.44
N ALA A 51 -0.55 -3.08 2.25
CA ALA A 51 -0.84 -1.71 1.81
C ALA A 51 -0.44 -0.66 2.86
N GLU A 52 -0.61 -0.95 4.16
CA GLU A 52 -0.17 -0.06 5.25
C GLU A 52 1.35 0.05 5.30
N ASP A 53 2.06 -1.07 5.21
CA ASP A 53 3.53 -1.12 5.19
C ASP A 53 4.11 -0.38 3.98
N GLU A 54 3.53 -0.58 2.78
CA GLU A 54 3.92 0.12 1.57
C GLU A 54 3.67 1.63 1.66
N ALA A 55 2.53 2.04 2.22
CA ALA A 55 2.20 3.44 2.42
C ALA A 55 3.18 4.11 3.40
N GLU A 56 3.53 3.44 4.50
CA GLU A 56 4.51 3.96 5.46
C GLU A 56 5.90 4.11 4.82
N ALA A 57 6.34 3.09 4.06
CA ALA A 57 7.61 3.13 3.33
C ALA A 57 7.64 4.29 2.32
N MET A 58 6.56 4.49 1.55
CA MET A 58 6.44 5.58 0.58
C MET A 58 6.51 6.95 1.27
N ILE A 59 5.83 7.13 2.40
CA ILE A 59 5.86 8.37 3.18
C ILE A 59 7.27 8.63 3.71
N TYR A 60 7.95 7.60 4.23
CA TYR A 60 9.31 7.72 4.73
C TYR A 60 10.29 8.14 3.63
N GLU A 61 10.26 7.47 2.48
CA GLU A 61 11.11 7.79 1.33
C GLU A 61 10.83 9.21 0.81
N SER A 62 9.56 9.58 0.68
CA SER A 62 9.16 10.92 0.23
C SER A 62 9.64 12.01 1.20
N LYS A 63 9.56 11.77 2.51
CA LYS A 63 10.10 12.69 3.53
C LYS A 63 11.62 12.80 3.46
N ALA A 64 12.33 11.70 3.20
CA ALA A 64 13.77 11.72 3.03
C ALA A 64 14.17 12.57 1.82
N LYS A 65 13.55 12.32 0.65
CA LYS A 65 13.79 13.11 -0.57
C LYS A 65 13.49 14.60 -0.36
N ALA A 66 12.36 14.92 0.26
CA ALA A 66 11.99 16.31 0.54
C ALA A 66 13.01 17.02 1.46
N ARG A 67 13.60 16.29 2.42
CA ARG A 67 14.67 16.84 3.28
C ARG A 67 15.95 17.11 2.50
N ASP A 68 16.34 16.16 1.64
CA ASP A 68 17.54 16.28 0.82
C ASP A 68 17.41 17.45 -0.17
N GLU A 69 16.26 17.56 -0.85
CA GLU A 69 15.94 18.68 -1.75
C GLU A 69 15.94 20.02 -1.00
N ALA A 70 15.34 20.08 0.19
CA ALA A 70 15.34 21.30 1.00
C ALA A 70 16.76 21.72 1.41
N ALA A 71 17.62 20.76 1.75
CA ALA A 71 19.02 21.02 2.08
C ALA A 71 19.80 21.53 0.86
N GLU A 72 19.57 20.94 -0.32
CA GLU A 72 20.18 21.39 -1.58
C GLU A 72 19.76 22.81 -1.94
N ILE A 73 18.46 23.11 -1.89
CA ILE A 73 17.93 24.46 -2.14
C ILE A 73 18.53 25.47 -1.16
N SER A 74 18.63 25.12 0.13
CA SER A 74 19.22 26.00 1.15
C SER A 74 20.71 26.28 0.87
N SER A 75 21.46 25.25 0.50
CA SER A 75 22.88 25.36 0.14
C SER A 75 23.07 26.24 -1.09
N GLU A 76 22.25 26.03 -2.13
CA GLU A 76 22.30 26.82 -3.35
C GLU A 76 21.90 28.28 -3.10
N ALA A 77 20.84 28.51 -2.31
CA ALA A 77 20.42 29.86 -1.92
C ALA A 77 21.56 30.60 -1.22
N LYS A 78 22.22 29.96 -0.24
CA LYS A 78 23.37 30.54 0.46
C LYS A 78 24.50 30.91 -0.51
N ARG A 79 24.86 29.99 -1.41
CA ARG A 79 25.89 30.23 -2.43
C ARG A 79 25.54 31.41 -3.33
N ARG A 80 24.29 31.49 -3.80
CA ARG A 80 23.81 32.60 -4.65
C ARG A 80 23.84 33.93 -3.90
N THR A 81 23.45 33.95 -2.62
CA THR A 81 23.52 35.15 -1.78
C THR A 81 24.95 35.61 -1.55
N GLU A 82 25.89 34.68 -1.31
CA GLU A 82 27.32 35.01 -1.17
C GLU A 82 27.89 35.61 -2.46
N ILE A 83 27.59 35.01 -3.63
CA ILE A 83 27.99 35.55 -4.93
C ILE A 83 27.40 36.94 -5.15
N LEU A 84 26.11 37.14 -4.85
CA LEU A 84 25.45 38.43 -4.98
C LEU A 84 26.09 39.49 -4.08
N LYS A 85 26.37 39.14 -2.82
CA LYS A 85 27.05 40.01 -1.86
C LYS A 85 28.42 40.43 -2.37
N SER A 86 29.23 39.49 -2.85
CA SER A 86 30.55 39.79 -3.42
C SER A 86 30.44 40.77 -4.58
N LYS A 87 29.56 40.48 -5.56
CA LYS A 87 29.35 41.36 -6.72
C LYS A 87 28.87 42.76 -6.33
N ALA A 88 28.03 42.86 -5.30
CA ALA A 88 27.56 44.14 -4.79
C ALA A 88 28.70 44.92 -4.13
N MET A 89 29.54 44.25 -3.32
CA MET A 89 30.70 44.87 -2.66
C MET A 89 31.71 45.42 -3.66
N ASP A 90 31.96 44.70 -4.77
CA ASP A 90 32.85 45.14 -5.85
C ASP A 90 32.39 46.46 -6.53
N LYS A 91 31.13 46.85 -6.35
CA LYS A 91 30.53 48.05 -6.96
C LYS A 91 30.26 49.19 -6.00
N ILE A 92 30.57 49.02 -4.71
CA ILE A 92 30.36 50.06 -3.70
C ILE A 92 31.21 51.30 -3.99
N ASP A 93 32.48 51.11 -4.30
CA ASP A 93 33.41 52.23 -4.52
C ASP A 93 33.06 53.02 -5.79
N ASP A 94 32.77 52.32 -6.89
CA ASP A 94 32.28 52.92 -8.14
C ASP A 94 31.03 53.78 -7.91
N ALA A 95 30.07 53.27 -7.11
CA ALA A 95 28.84 53.96 -6.79
C ALA A 95 29.07 55.16 -5.87
N ALA A 96 29.96 55.04 -4.88
CA ALA A 96 30.34 56.14 -3.99
C ALA A 96 30.99 57.29 -4.77
N GLU A 97 31.90 56.98 -5.70
CA GLU A 97 32.55 57.99 -6.56
C GLU A 97 31.53 58.74 -7.43
N LEU A 98 30.55 58.02 -8.00
CA LEU A 98 29.49 58.62 -8.80
C LEU A 98 28.64 59.61 -7.98
N ILE A 99 28.29 59.26 -6.74
CA ILE A 99 27.52 60.13 -5.84
C ILE A 99 28.31 61.42 -5.55
N ILE A 100 29.61 61.31 -5.22
CA ILE A 100 30.47 62.47 -4.95
C ILE A 100 30.51 63.41 -6.16
N LYS A 101 30.70 62.89 -7.38
CA LYS A 101 30.71 63.68 -8.61
C LYS A 101 29.38 64.36 -8.94
N THR A 102 28.27 63.91 -8.35
CA THR A 102 26.94 64.47 -8.62
C THR A 102 26.56 65.56 -7.61
N ILE A 103 27.17 65.57 -6.42
CA ILE A 103 26.86 66.51 -5.33
C ILE A 103 27.77 67.75 -5.35
N ILE A 104 28.99 67.62 -5.87
CA ILE A 104 30.00 68.70 -5.97
C ILE A 104 30.04 69.21 -7.42
#